data_AF-A0A539DUV8-F1
#
_entry.id   AF-A0A539DUV8-F1
#
_cell.length_a   1.000
_cell.length_b   1.000
_cell.length_c   1.000
_cell.angle_alpha   90.00
_cell.angle_beta   90.00
_cell.angle_gamma   90.00
#
_symmetry.space_group_name_H-M   'P 1'
#
loop_
_entity.id
_entity.type
_entity.pdbx_description
1 polymer ?
#
loop_
_entity_poly.entity_id
_entity_poly.type
_entity_poly.pdbx_seq_one_letter_code
_entity_poly.pdbx_strand_id
1 'polypeptide(L)'
;MVNPHDVPTAEQLLESVREWLERDVLPATQGRLQFHARVAVNVLAMVERELAIGAEQATAHAARLARFGCETETQLADRIRGGELDDRIDEVRDAVWASVRDKLTVANPKYLDGWRTGPADG
;
A
#
# COMPACT_ATOMS: atom_id res chain seq x y z
N MET A 1 18.04 23.27 3.07
CA MET A 1 17.81 24.73 2.93
C MET A 1 16.32 24.95 3.11
N VAL A 2 15.91 25.71 4.12
CA VAL A 2 14.51 26.08 4.37
C VAL A 2 14.15 27.18 3.37
N ASN A 3 13.08 26.97 2.60
CA ASN A 3 12.63 27.88 1.55
C ASN A 3 11.76 28.98 2.20
N PRO A 4 11.94 30.28 1.92
CA PRO A 4 11.19 31.39 2.52
C PRO A 4 9.66 31.38 2.29
N HIS A 5 9.17 30.46 1.46
CA HIS A 5 7.77 30.07 1.47
C HIS A 5 7.67 28.73 2.18
N ASP A 6 7.21 28.73 3.43
CA ASP A 6 6.71 27.55 4.12
C ASP A 6 5.40 27.12 3.43
N VAL A 7 5.52 26.65 2.19
CA VAL A 7 4.41 26.03 1.47
C VAL A 7 4.19 24.65 2.06
N PRO A 8 2.93 24.29 2.36
CA PRO A 8 2.61 22.98 2.92
C PRO A 8 3.09 21.87 1.99
N THR A 9 3.55 20.77 2.57
CA THR A 9 3.95 19.58 1.81
C THR A 9 2.74 18.96 1.10
N ALA A 10 2.98 18.08 0.13
CA ALA A 10 1.89 17.36 -0.54
C ALA A 10 1.04 16.57 0.47
N GLU A 11 1.68 15.97 1.48
CA GLU A 11 1.00 15.26 2.57
C GLU A 11 0.09 16.20 3.37
N GLN A 12 0.59 17.39 3.76
CA GLN A 12 -0.19 18.38 4.52
C GLN A 12 -1.38 18.92 3.71
N LEU A 13 -1.20 19.11 2.40
CA LEU A 13 -2.27 19.53 1.50
C LEU A 13 -3.34 18.45 1.36
N LEU A 14 -2.94 17.19 1.18
CA LEU A 14 -3.87 16.06 1.08
C LEU A 14 -4.64 15.84 2.39
N GLU A 15 -3.94 15.91 3.53
CA GLU A 15 -4.55 15.83 4.86
C GLU A 15 -5.60 16.91 5.05
N SER A 16 -5.27 18.16 4.72
CA SER A 16 -6.20 19.30 4.82
C SER A 16 -7.46 19.08 3.98
N VAL A 17 -7.32 18.58 2.74
CA VAL A 17 -8.46 18.30 1.86
C VAL A 17 -9.29 17.13 2.39
N ARG A 18 -8.64 16.07 2.88
CA ARG A 18 -9.31 14.91 3.45
C ARG A 18 -10.11 15.29 4.69
N GLU A 19 -9.53 16.07 5.60
CA GLU A 19 -10.21 16.53 6.81
C GLU A 19 -11.44 17.38 6.49
N TRP A 20 -11.35 18.30 5.52
CA TRP A 20 -12.50 19.09 5.06
C TRP A 20 -13.60 18.21 4.46
N LEU A 21 -13.23 17.23 3.63
CA LEU A 21 -14.22 16.29 3.08
C LEU A 21 -14.89 15.46 4.19
N GLU A 22 -14.13 15.05 5.20
CA GLU A 22 -14.61 14.26 6.34
C GLU A 22 -15.52 15.06 7.27
N ARG A 23 -15.12 16.27 7.63
CA ARG A 23 -15.77 17.08 8.68
C ARG A 23 -16.90 17.96 8.17
N ASP A 24 -16.79 18.47 6.94
CA ASP A 24 -17.74 19.45 6.40
C ASP A 24 -18.60 18.85 5.30
N VAL A 25 -17.99 18.21 4.30
CA VAL A 25 -18.72 17.77 3.10
C VAL A 25 -19.54 16.50 3.34
N LEU A 26 -18.98 15.50 4.02
CA LEU A 26 -19.67 14.25 4.29
C LEU A 26 -20.96 14.44 5.13
N PRO A 27 -20.96 15.22 6.21
CA PRO A 27 -22.17 15.49 7.00
C PRO A 27 -23.18 16.39 6.28
N ALA A 28 -22.73 17.28 5.39
CA ALA A 28 -23.58 18.22 4.67
C ALA A 28 -24.22 17.65 3.39
N THR A 29 -23.88 16.42 2.99
CA THR A 29 -24.34 15.80 1.73
C THR A 29 -25.13 14.52 1.98
N GLN A 30 -25.94 14.11 1.00
CA GLN A 30 -26.76 12.89 1.06
C GLN A 30 -26.72 12.11 -0.26
N GLY A 31 -27.17 10.85 -0.20
CA GLY A 31 -27.33 9.99 -1.37
C GLY A 31 -26.04 9.81 -2.15
N ARG A 32 -26.11 10.00 -3.48
CA ARG A 32 -24.97 9.78 -4.39
C ARG A 32 -23.77 10.68 -4.07
N LEU A 33 -24.00 11.92 -3.68
CA LEU A 33 -22.91 12.86 -3.39
C LEU A 33 -22.15 12.47 -2.11
N GLN A 34 -22.89 12.05 -1.07
CA GLN A 34 -22.28 11.54 0.17
C GLN A 34 -21.45 10.28 -0.09
N PHE A 35 -21.94 9.38 -0.94
CA PHE A 35 -21.15 8.21 -1.34
C PHE A 35 -19.84 8.60 -2.02
N HIS A 36 -19.87 9.52 -2.98
CA HIS A 36 -18.67 9.99 -3.68
C HIS A 36 -17.69 10.72 -2.76
N ALA A 37 -18.18 11.51 -1.81
CA ALA A 37 -17.33 12.13 -0.78
C ALA A 37 -16.60 11.06 0.06
N ARG A 38 -17.29 9.97 0.43
CA ARG A 38 -16.65 8.85 1.16
C ARG A 38 -15.60 8.13 0.30
N VAL A 39 -15.86 7.97 -1.00
CA VAL A 39 -14.87 7.42 -1.93
C VAL A 39 -13.64 8.33 -2.01
N ALA A 40 -13.84 9.64 -2.16
CA ALA A 40 -12.74 10.61 -2.23
C ALA A 40 -11.88 10.58 -0.95
N VAL A 41 -12.50 10.57 0.23
CA VAL A 41 -11.80 10.42 1.52
C VAL A 41 -10.94 9.16 1.56
N ASN A 42 -11.48 8.01 1.14
CA ASN A 42 -10.73 6.75 1.13
C ASN A 42 -9.55 6.79 0.15
N VAL A 43 -9.73 7.38 -1.04
CA VAL A 43 -8.67 7.55 -2.03
C VAL A 43 -7.56 8.46 -1.49
N LEU A 44 -7.90 9.59 -0.88
CA LEU A 44 -6.92 10.49 -0.27
C LEU A 44 -6.13 9.79 0.85
N ALA A 45 -6.81 9.03 1.71
CA ALA A 45 -6.14 8.25 2.74
C ALA A 45 -5.19 7.18 2.16
N MET A 46 -5.52 6.58 1.01
CA MET A 46 -4.60 5.67 0.30
C MET A 46 -3.37 6.40 -0.21
N VAL A 47 -3.54 7.57 -0.83
CA VAL A 47 -2.43 8.38 -1.34
C VAL A 47 -1.53 8.86 -0.20
N GLU A 48 -2.09 9.31 0.92
CA GLU A 48 -1.32 9.67 2.11
C GLU A 48 -0.44 8.52 2.61
N ARG A 49 -0.99 7.30 2.66
CA ARG A 49 -0.20 6.11 3.04
C ARG A 49 0.89 5.80 2.03
N GLU A 50 0.59 5.85 0.73
CA GLU A 50 1.59 5.64 -0.33
C GLU A 50 2.74 6.65 -0.22
N LEU A 51 2.44 7.94 0.04
CA LEU A 51 3.47 8.95 0.26
C LEU A 51 4.31 8.67 1.51
N ALA A 52 3.68 8.20 2.59
CA ALA A 52 4.35 7.96 3.85
C ALA A 52 5.31 6.76 3.82
N ILE A 53 4.95 5.65 3.14
CA ILE A 53 5.72 4.38 3.20
C ILE A 53 6.11 3.79 1.84
N GLY A 54 5.63 4.35 0.72
CA GLY A 54 5.80 3.76 -0.61
C GLY A 54 7.26 3.65 -1.05
N ALA A 55 8.09 4.65 -0.72
CA ALA A 55 9.53 4.61 -1.04
C ALA A 55 10.29 3.50 -0.29
N GLU A 56 9.96 3.31 0.98
CA GLU A 56 10.51 2.22 1.79
C GLU A 56 10.05 0.86 1.25
N GLN A 57 8.75 0.72 0.96
CA GLN A 57 8.19 -0.50 0.39
C GLN A 57 8.77 -0.85 -0.98
N ALA A 58 9.00 0.15 -1.84
CA ALA A 58 9.63 -0.06 -3.15
C ALA A 58 11.06 -0.60 -3.00
N THR A 59 11.83 -0.05 -2.06
CA THR A 59 13.19 -0.51 -1.74
C THR A 59 13.17 -1.94 -1.20
N ALA A 60 12.27 -2.23 -0.25
CA ALA A 60 12.09 -3.56 0.31
C ALA A 60 11.64 -4.58 -0.74
N HIS A 61 10.75 -4.20 -1.66
CA HIS A 61 10.27 -5.04 -2.74
C HIS A 61 11.39 -5.39 -3.73
N ALA A 62 12.19 -4.41 -4.15
CA ALA A 62 13.35 -4.65 -5.01
C ALA A 62 14.36 -5.60 -4.34
N ALA A 63 14.62 -5.43 -3.04
CA ALA A 63 15.48 -6.32 -2.28
C ALA A 63 14.92 -7.76 -2.20
N ARG A 64 13.60 -7.93 -2.06
CA ARG A 64 12.95 -9.25 -2.10
C ARG A 64 13.09 -9.93 -3.46
N LEU A 65 12.90 -9.21 -4.56
CA LEU A 65 13.07 -9.76 -5.91
C LEU A 65 14.53 -10.17 -6.16
N ALA A 66 15.49 -9.35 -5.73
CA ALA A 66 16.91 -9.62 -5.91
C ALA A 66 17.37 -10.91 -5.21
N ARG A 67 16.74 -11.32 -4.09
CA ARG A 67 17.02 -12.61 -3.43
C ARG A 67 16.77 -13.82 -4.32
N PHE A 68 15.88 -13.68 -5.31
CA PHE A 68 15.58 -14.71 -6.31
C PHE A 68 16.16 -14.34 -7.68
N GLY A 69 17.17 -13.47 -7.75
CA GLY A 69 17.77 -13.07 -9.03
C GLY A 69 16.79 -12.45 -10.01
N CYS A 70 15.71 -11.85 -9.51
CA CYS A 70 14.68 -11.20 -10.31
C CYS A 70 14.78 -9.67 -10.13
N GLU A 71 14.49 -8.94 -11.20
CA GLU A 71 14.34 -7.48 -11.21
C GLU A 71 12.86 -7.09 -11.24
N THR A 72 11.98 -7.99 -11.67
CA THR A 72 10.53 -7.73 -11.82
C THR A 72 9.66 -8.86 -11.25
N GLU A 73 8.42 -8.54 -10.89
CA GLU A 73 7.42 -9.54 -10.49
C GLU A 73 7.12 -10.54 -11.63
N THR A 74 7.20 -10.10 -12.89
CA THR A 74 7.02 -10.98 -14.06
C THR A 74 8.09 -12.06 -14.11
N GLN A 75 9.37 -11.69 -13.94
CA GLN A 75 10.46 -12.67 -13.89
C GLN A 75 10.27 -13.65 -12.73
N LEU A 76 9.90 -13.15 -11.54
CA LEU A 76 9.61 -14.03 -10.41
C LEU A 76 8.48 -15.02 -10.73
N ALA A 77 7.39 -14.55 -11.32
CA ALA A 77 6.26 -15.39 -11.71
C ALA A 77 6.65 -16.44 -12.77
N ASP A 78 7.52 -16.09 -13.71
CA ASP A 78 7.99 -17.01 -14.74
C ASP A 78 8.91 -18.10 -14.15
N ARG A 79 9.82 -17.75 -13.24
CA ARG A 79 10.68 -18.72 -12.54
C ARG A 79 9.89 -19.67 -11.64
N ILE A 80 8.86 -19.17 -10.94
CA ILE A 80 7.92 -20.00 -10.17
C ILE A 80 7.22 -20.99 -11.11
N ARG A 81 6.69 -20.53 -12.24
CA ARG A 81 6.00 -21.39 -13.20
C ARG A 81 6.94 -22.41 -13.86
N GLY A 82 8.21 -22.07 -14.01
CA GLY A 82 9.26 -22.94 -14.53
C GLY A 82 9.77 -23.98 -13.52
N GLY A 83 9.34 -23.91 -12.25
CA GLY A 83 9.82 -24.80 -11.18
C GLY A 83 11.25 -24.51 -10.71
N GLU A 84 11.84 -23.38 -11.12
CA GLU A 84 13.23 -23.03 -10.81
C GLU A 84 13.45 -22.65 -9.33
N LEU A 85 12.36 -22.47 -8.58
CA LEU A 85 12.37 -22.04 -7.18
C LEU A 85 11.68 -23.06 -6.25
N ASP A 86 11.40 -24.27 -6.76
CA ASP A 86 10.68 -25.31 -6.00
C ASP A 86 11.47 -25.78 -4.76
N ASP A 87 12.80 -25.72 -4.82
CA ASP A 87 13.69 -26.04 -3.70
C ASP A 87 13.66 -24.99 -2.58
N ARG A 88 13.08 -23.80 -2.84
CA ARG A 88 13.00 -22.67 -1.91
C ARG A 88 11.59 -22.08 -1.84
N ILE A 89 10.58 -22.91 -2.06
CA ILE A 89 9.18 -22.48 -2.18
C ILE A 89 8.66 -21.73 -0.94
N ASP A 90 9.13 -22.10 0.25
CA ASP A 90 8.77 -21.42 1.50
C ASP A 90 9.30 -19.97 1.53
N GLU A 91 10.53 -19.75 1.05
CA GLU A 91 11.09 -18.41 0.97
C GLU A 91 10.36 -17.54 -0.06
N VAL A 92 9.98 -18.13 -1.19
CA VAL A 92 9.18 -17.45 -2.22
C VAL A 92 7.82 -17.05 -1.64
N ARG A 93 7.16 -17.98 -0.95
CA ARG A 93 5.87 -17.75 -0.29
C ARG A 93 5.97 -16.57 0.68
N ASP A 94 6.97 -16.55 1.54
CA ASP A 94 7.19 -15.46 2.50
C ASP A 94 7.42 -14.11 1.82
N ALA A 95 8.20 -14.08 0.73
CA ALA A 95 8.48 -12.86 -0.02
C ALA A 95 7.24 -12.31 -0.75
N VAL A 96 6.42 -13.19 -1.33
CA VAL A 96 5.15 -12.82 -1.95
C VAL A 96 4.18 -12.30 -0.90
N TRP A 97 4.07 -12.99 0.24
CA TRP A 97 3.23 -12.54 1.36
C TRP A 97 3.64 -11.18 1.90
N ALA A 98 4.94 -10.95 2.09
CA ALA A 98 5.45 -9.64 2.50
C ALA A 98 5.06 -8.55 1.49
N SER A 99 5.15 -8.83 0.18
CA SER A 99 4.75 -7.88 -0.86
C SER A 99 3.24 -7.62 -0.88
N VAL A 100 2.40 -8.63 -0.61
CA VAL A 100 0.95 -8.44 -0.48
C VAL A 100 0.61 -7.61 0.75
N ARG A 101 1.26 -7.87 1.89
CA ARG A 101 1.08 -7.07 3.11
C ARG A 101 1.43 -5.61 2.88
N ASP A 102 2.53 -5.34 2.18
CA ASP A 102 2.95 -3.98 1.83
C ASP A 102 1.84 -3.28 1.01
N LYS A 103 1.37 -3.93 -0.07
CA LYS A 103 0.27 -3.43 -0.92
C LYS A 103 -1.03 -3.18 -0.13
N LEU A 104 -1.39 -4.07 0.80
CA LEU A 104 -2.59 -3.92 1.64
C LEU A 104 -2.45 -2.80 2.67
N THR A 105 -1.26 -2.57 3.21
CA THR A 105 -1.00 -1.46 4.13
C THR A 105 -1.33 -0.12 3.48
N VAL A 106 -1.07 0.03 2.18
CA VAL A 106 -1.47 1.23 1.43
C VAL A 106 -2.95 1.18 1.06
N ALA A 107 -3.39 0.13 0.39
CA ALA A 107 -4.71 0.09 -0.23
C ALA A 107 -5.84 0.03 0.81
N ASN A 108 -5.74 -0.87 1.78
CA ASN A 108 -6.75 -1.03 2.82
C ASN A 108 -6.21 -1.84 4.03
N PRO A 109 -5.66 -1.15 5.05
CA PRO A 109 -5.08 -1.78 6.24
C PRO A 109 -6.03 -2.71 7.00
N LYS A 110 -7.34 -2.52 6.91
CA LYS A 110 -8.33 -3.33 7.65
C LYS A 110 -8.31 -4.80 7.27
N TYR A 111 -7.85 -5.13 6.06
CA TYR A 111 -7.67 -6.52 5.66
C TYR A 111 -6.53 -7.21 6.42
N LEU A 112 -5.62 -6.45 7.04
CA LEU A 112 -4.55 -6.99 7.88
C LEU A 112 -5.06 -7.40 9.27
N ASP A 113 -6.17 -6.85 9.74
CA ASP A 113 -6.75 -7.19 11.05
C ASP A 113 -7.27 -8.65 11.07
N GLY A 114 -7.94 -9.07 10.00
CA GLY A 114 -8.38 -10.46 9.78
C GLY A 114 -7.25 -11.39 9.33
N TRP A 115 -6.13 -10.82 8.86
CA TRP A 115 -4.94 -11.57 8.49
C TRP A 115 -4.18 -12.09 9.72
N ARG A 116 -4.28 -11.39 10.86
CA ARG A 116 -3.63 -11.77 12.13
C ARG A 116 -4.05 -13.16 12.66
N THR A 117 -5.03 -13.81 12.02
CA THR A 117 -5.56 -15.13 12.35
C THR A 117 -5.29 -16.24 11.31
N GLY A 118 -4.29 -16.13 10.42
CA GLY A 118 -3.91 -17.29 9.60
C GLY A 118 -2.52 -17.27 8.93
N PRO A 119 -1.96 -18.45 8.60
CA PRO A 119 -1.80 -19.63 9.46
C PRO A 119 -0.44 -19.56 10.20
N ALA A 120 -0.46 -19.86 11.50
CA ALA A 120 0.67 -20.54 12.11
C ALA A 120 0.68 -21.97 11.55
N ASP A 121 1.82 -22.41 11.05
CA ASP A 121 2.14 -23.75 10.59
C ASP A 121 1.35 -24.28 9.37
N GLY A 122 2.11 -24.53 8.31
CA GLY A 122 1.70 -25.19 7.07
C GLY A 122 2.88 -25.32 6.14
#